data_AF-A0A0C5XJK5-F1
#
_entry.id   AF-A0A0C5XJK5-F1
#
_cell.length_a   1.000
_cell.length_b   1.000
_cell.length_c   1.000
_cell.angle_alpha   90.00
_cell.angle_beta   90.00
_cell.angle_gamma   90.00
#
_symmetry.space_group_name_H-M   'P 1'
#
loop_
_entity.id
_entity.type
_entity.pdbx_description
1 polymer ?
#
loop_
_entity_poly.entity_id
_entity_poly.type
_entity_poly.pdbx_seq_one_letter_code
_entity_poly.pdbx_strand_id
1 'polypeptide(L)'
;MSAIEGFEVPIHASLASPILLGGAPRGLSIVNGTLAAAIGLGLQIWLVGIAAWAIGHSIAVIATRRDPDFAPVLLRHLRQKGYWAC
;
A
#
# COMPACT_ATOMS: atom_id res chain seq x y z
N MET A 1 12.91 -31.13 -11.24
CA MET A 1 11.57 -31.40 -11.80
C MET A 1 11.62 -30.95 -13.25
N SER A 2 11.53 -31.86 -14.23
CA SER A 2 11.52 -31.48 -15.64
C SER A 2 10.15 -30.88 -15.98
N ALA A 3 10.12 -29.70 -16.57
CA ALA A 3 8.88 -29.10 -17.08
C ALA A 3 8.25 -30.02 -18.14
N ILE A 4 6.92 -30.17 -18.08
CA ILE A 4 6.15 -30.99 -19.02
C ILE A 4 5.81 -30.10 -20.23
N GLU A 5 6.20 -30.53 -21.42
CA GLU A 5 5.97 -29.76 -22.65
C GLU A 5 4.46 -29.49 -22.86
N GLY A 6 4.08 -28.23 -23.11
CA GLY A 6 2.69 -27.82 -23.32
C GLY A 6 1.88 -27.43 -22.08
N PHE A 7 2.44 -27.49 -20.86
CA PHE A 7 1.76 -27.07 -19.61
C PHE A 7 2.16 -25.68 -19.09
N GLU A 8 3.03 -24.95 -19.80
CA GLU A 8 3.45 -23.58 -19.44
C GLU A 8 2.84 -22.55 -20.39
N VAL A 9 2.29 -21.47 -19.84
CA VAL A 9 1.73 -20.34 -20.58
C VAL A 9 2.35 -19.04 -20.06
N PRO A 10 2.84 -18.14 -20.94
CA PRO A 10 3.44 -16.88 -20.49
C PRO A 10 2.38 -15.96 -19.87
N ILE A 11 2.58 -15.57 -18.60
CA ILE A 11 1.76 -14.57 -17.91
C ILE A 11 2.48 -13.23 -17.96
N HIS A 12 1.77 -12.17 -18.34
CA HIS A 12 2.34 -10.82 -18.29
C HIS A 12 2.48 -10.37 -16.84
N ALA A 13 3.66 -9.85 -16.48
CA ALA A 13 3.95 -9.38 -15.13
C ALA A 13 2.94 -8.33 -14.64
N SER A 14 2.33 -7.55 -15.55
CA SER A 14 1.29 -6.57 -15.24
C SER A 14 0.05 -7.15 -14.57
N LEU A 15 -0.25 -8.45 -14.75
CA LEU A 15 -1.38 -9.11 -14.10
C LEU A 15 -1.08 -9.48 -12.64
N ALA A 16 0.19 -9.68 -12.30
CA ALA A 16 0.61 -10.14 -10.98
C ALA A 16 1.31 -9.05 -10.15
N SER A 17 1.84 -8.01 -10.81
CA SER A 17 2.57 -6.94 -10.15
C SER A 17 1.62 -6.03 -9.35
N PRO A 18 1.97 -5.67 -8.11
CA PRO A 18 1.20 -4.72 -7.31
C PRO A 18 1.08 -3.34 -7.97
N ILE A 19 -0.07 -2.69 -7.83
CA ILE A 19 -0.31 -1.33 -8.32
C ILE A 19 0.23 -0.32 -7.31
N LEU A 20 1.36 0.29 -7.65
CA LEU A 20 2.02 1.29 -6.81
C LEU A 20 1.79 2.72 -7.35
N LEU A 21 1.77 3.69 -6.44
CA LEU A 21 1.75 5.12 -6.72
C LEU A 21 2.89 5.77 -5.92
N GLY A 22 3.94 6.23 -6.61
CA GLY A 22 5.12 6.80 -5.96
C GLY A 22 5.94 5.80 -5.14
N GLY A 23 5.81 4.49 -5.41
CA GLY A 23 6.49 3.44 -4.65
C GLY A 23 5.75 2.96 -3.40
N ALA A 24 4.54 3.47 -3.14
CA ALA A 24 3.64 3.00 -2.08
C ALA A 24 2.32 2.44 -2.68
N PRO A 25 1.53 1.64 -1.95
CA PRO A 25 0.34 1.01 -2.49
C PRO A 25 -0.72 2.08 -2.77
N ARG A 26 -1.32 2.04 -3.96
CA ARG A 26 -2.22 3.10 -4.45
C ARG A 26 -3.26 3.54 -3.43
N GLY A 27 -3.94 2.60 -2.77
CA GLY A 27 -4.99 2.90 -1.79
C GLY A 27 -4.47 3.72 -0.61
N LEU A 28 -3.35 3.34 -0.02
CA LEU A 28 -2.74 4.05 1.11
C LEU A 28 -2.21 5.43 0.71
N SER A 29 -1.60 5.54 -0.48
CA SER A 29 -1.14 6.82 -1.01
C SER A 29 -2.29 7.82 -1.18
N ILE A 30 -3.44 7.37 -1.70
CA ILE A 30 -4.63 8.22 -1.85
C ILE A 30 -5.16 8.66 -0.48
N VAL A 31 -5.36 7.71 0.46
CA VAL A 31 -5.87 8.03 1.80
C VAL A 31 -4.95 9.01 2.52
N ASN A 32 -3.64 8.78 2.48
CA ASN A 32 -2.65 9.65 3.10
C ASN A 32 -2.64 11.05 2.47
N GLY A 33 -2.69 11.14 1.13
CA GLY A 33 -2.78 12.40 0.40
C GLY A 33 -4.05 13.18 0.74
N THR A 34 -5.20 12.52 0.80
CA THR A 34 -6.47 13.13 1.17
C THR A 34 -6.45 13.63 2.61
N LEU A 35 -5.93 12.83 3.56
CA LEU A 35 -5.84 13.23 4.96
C LEU A 35 -4.92 14.44 5.12
N ALA A 36 -3.77 14.43 4.45
CA ALA A 36 -2.85 15.56 4.44
C ALA A 36 -3.47 16.83 3.82
N ALA A 37 -4.23 16.70 2.73
CA ALA A 37 -4.94 17.82 2.12
C ALA A 37 -6.04 18.37 3.03
N ALA A 38 -6.81 17.50 3.69
CA ALA A 38 -7.82 17.89 4.67
C ALA A 38 -7.21 18.65 5.84
N ILE A 39 -6.05 18.21 6.35
CA ILE A 39 -5.31 18.88 7.41
C ILE A 39 -4.71 20.21 6.92
N GLY A 40 -3.98 20.19 5.81
CA GLY A 40 -3.20 21.34 5.35
C GLY A 40 -4.06 22.46 4.77
N LEU A 41 -5.06 22.12 3.96
CA LEU A 41 -5.94 23.08 3.30
C LEU A 41 -7.22 23.32 4.10
N GLY A 42 -7.81 22.25 4.66
CA GLY A 42 -9.08 22.34 5.39
C GLY A 42 -8.94 23.02 6.75
N LEU A 43 -7.95 22.61 7.56
CA LEU A 43 -7.65 23.27 8.85
C LEU A 43 -6.67 24.45 8.69
N GLN A 44 -6.21 24.75 7.46
CA GLN A 44 -5.22 25.78 7.12
C GLN A 44 -3.84 25.65 7.81
N ILE A 45 -3.57 24.51 8.44
CA ILE A 45 -2.27 24.19 9.06
C ILE A 45 -1.36 23.47 8.06
N TRP A 46 -1.01 24.16 6.98
CA TRP A 46 -0.31 23.59 5.81
C TRP A 46 1.00 22.86 6.16
N LEU A 47 1.78 23.37 7.12
CA LEU A 47 3.00 22.72 7.62
C LEU A 47 2.72 21.33 8.20
N VAL A 48 1.67 21.20 9.00
CA VAL A 48 1.25 19.92 9.58
C VAL A 48 0.75 18.98 8.49
N GLY A 49 0.01 19.50 7.52
CA GLY A 49 -0.44 18.72 6.36
C GLY A 49 0.72 18.15 5.55
N ILE A 50 1.74 18.96 5.22
CA ILE A 50 2.93 18.51 4.49
C ILE A 50 3.73 17.50 5.32
N ALA A 51 3.92 17.76 6.62
CA ALA A 51 4.63 16.83 7.50
C ALA A 51 3.90 15.48 7.58
N ALA A 52 2.58 15.48 7.76
CA ALA A 52 1.77 14.27 7.78
C ALA A 52 1.88 13.51 6.45
N TRP A 53 1.79 14.21 5.32
CA TRP A 53 1.97 13.62 3.99
C TRP A 53 3.34 12.95 3.86
N ALA A 54 4.41 13.68 4.14
CA ALA A 54 5.79 13.22 3.97
C ALA A 54 6.09 12.01 4.86
N ILE A 55 5.70 12.06 6.14
CA ILE A 55 5.91 10.97 7.09
C ILE A 55 5.10 9.74 6.67
N GLY A 56 3.79 9.90 6.45
CA GLY A 56 2.90 8.80 6.11
C GLY A 56 3.29 8.13 4.79
N HIS A 57 3.64 8.92 3.77
CA HIS A 57 4.04 8.39 2.48
C HIS A 57 5.40 7.71 2.55
N SER A 58 6.37 8.29 3.27
CA SER A 58 7.69 7.67 3.46
C SER A 58 7.58 6.31 4.15
N ILE A 59 6.77 6.20 5.20
CA ILE A 59 6.51 4.93 5.89
C ILE A 59 5.87 3.93 4.92
N ALA A 60 4.88 4.35 4.12
CA ALA A 60 4.23 3.48 3.14
C ALA A 60 5.23 2.97 2.08
N VAL A 61 6.13 3.83 1.58
CA VAL A 61 7.17 3.43 0.62
C VAL A 61 8.15 2.45 1.25
N ILE A 62 8.59 2.68 2.48
CA ILE A 62 9.50 1.77 3.20
C ILE A 62 8.84 0.40 3.42
N ALA A 63 7.55 0.39 3.80
CA ALA A 63 6.78 -0.83 3.96
C ALA A 63 6.63 -1.60 2.64
N THR A 64 6.25 -0.93 1.54
CA THR A 64 6.18 -1.56 0.20
C THR A 64 7.51 -2.12 -0.24
N ARG A 65 8.62 -1.41 0.02
CA ARG A 65 9.96 -1.91 -0.32
C ARG A 65 10.35 -3.18 0.43
N ARG A 66 9.78 -3.41 1.61
CA ARG A 66 10.00 -4.62 2.42
C ARG A 66 9.07 -5.75 2.02
N ASP A 67 7.80 -5.43 1.80
CA ASP A 67 6.77 -6.37 1.37
C ASP A 67 5.74 -5.62 0.50
N PRO A 68 5.68 -5.89 -0.82
CA PRO A 68 4.71 -5.24 -1.70
C PRO A 68 3.24 -5.53 -1.35
N ASP A 69 2.98 -6.67 -0.70
CA ASP A 69 1.63 -7.14 -0.34
C ASP A 69 1.25 -6.81 1.11
N PHE A 70 1.99 -5.94 1.79
CA PHE A 70 1.71 -5.59 3.19
C PHE A 70 0.32 -4.99 3.39
N ALA A 71 -0.16 -4.18 2.43
CA ALA A 71 -1.42 -3.45 2.55
C ALA A 71 -2.65 -4.38 2.63
N PRO A 72 -2.86 -5.34 1.72
CA PRO A 72 -3.97 -6.30 1.85
C PRO A 72 -3.86 -7.17 3.10
N VAL A 73 -2.65 -7.54 3.53
CA VAL A 73 -2.43 -8.29 4.78
C VAL A 73 -2.85 -7.46 6.00
N LEU A 74 -2.41 -6.20 6.07
CA LEU A 74 -2.80 -5.26 7.13
C LEU A 74 -4.31 -5.06 7.17
N LEU A 75 -4.94 -4.87 6.01
CA LEU A 75 -6.38 -4.68 5.90
C LEU A 75 -7.15 -5.92 6.36
N ARG A 76 -6.65 -7.11 6.03
CA ARG A 76 -7.20 -8.38 6.51
C ARG A 76 -7.08 -8.47 8.03
N HIS A 77 -5.93 -8.10 8.59
CA HIS A 77 -5.70 -8.11 10.03
C HIS A 77 -6.64 -7.17 10.78
N LEU A 78 -6.80 -5.93 10.28
CA LEU A 78 -7.75 -4.95 10.85
C LEU A 78 -9.21 -5.41 10.79
N ARG A 79 -9.58 -6.22 9.79
CA ARG A 79 -10.93 -6.80 9.66
C ARG A 79 -11.13 -8.06 10.48
N GLN A 80 -10.07 -8.70 10.93
CA GLN A 80 -10.14 -9.94 11.68
C GLN A 80 -10.62 -9.64 13.10
N LYS A 81 -11.63 -10.37 13.58
CA LYS A 81 -12.14 -10.14 14.94
C LYS A 81 -11.06 -10.53 15.95
N GLY A 82 -10.85 -9.69 16.97
CA GLY A 82 -9.77 -9.87 17.95
C GLY A 82 -9.82 -11.18 18.76
N TYR A 83 -10.95 -11.91 18.75
CA TYR A 83 -11.06 -13.21 19.43
C TYR A 83 -10.46 -14.38 18.65
N TRP A 84 -10.08 -14.21 17.37
CA TRP A 84 -9.34 -15.23 16.60
C TRP A 84 -7.83 -15.19 16.88
N ALA A 85 -7.45 -14.94 18.14
CA ALA A 85 -6.06 -15.07 18.58
C ALA A 85 -5.74 -16.56 18.73
N CYS A 86 -4.75 -17.05 17.98
CA CYS A 86 -4.05 -18.28 18.33
C CYS A 86 -3.15 -18.04 19.53
#